data_AF-A0A540K6T0-F1
#
_entry.id   AF-A0A540K6T0-F1
#
_cell.length_a   1.000
_cell.length_b   1.000
_cell.length_c   1.000
_cell.angle_alpha   90.00
_cell.angle_beta   90.00
_cell.angle_gamma   90.00
#
_symmetry.space_group_name_H-M   'P 1'
#
loop_
_entity.id
_entity.type
_entity.pdbx_description
1 polymer ?
#
loop_
_entity_poly.entity_id
_entity_poly.type
_entity_poly.pdbx_seq_one_letter_code
_entity_poly.pdbx_strand_id
1 'polypeptide(L)'
;MKVNGHLHFRLKTTSQQTHLINTDAAEEDRRIQSREFRPSSRTRPLSLALSLSLRFRGAWTQRSESVMADSITPILPNNPNPNYQGPATGTLPPAPPPSLSLDGSPPPPPPPPAPASRSPVVFSFPKRPSIRLTSEFDSDSSVFFHKVSCKLLDSFAKLKLSFSNNHKGELSPPQLTFVSKNFSVHHNFEDESTLLNGSVDVGRRLHLRATHHLQAQEGEAAVVAKLADPGYALELSSPVPYVGMPKATLKFPLGEVSVEEKEEEEAKRILSINGIVKSQLLNGLCTAHYADEDLKLRYSYKDEEMSFIPTLSLPSNALSFAFKRQFSPSDKLSYWYNFDSNYWSAVYKHTYGKDLKLKAGYDSEVRLGWASLWVGDEGGKAKTAPLKMKVQFMLQVPQDDIRSSALMFRVKKRWDI
;
A
#
# COMPACT_ATOMS: atom_id res chain seq x y z
N MET A 1 -10.63 38.65 -8.34
CA MET A 1 -9.65 38.17 -9.34
C MET A 1 -10.35 37.14 -10.22
N LYS A 2 -10.60 37.44 -11.50
CA LYS A 2 -11.14 36.48 -12.47
C LYS A 2 -9.97 35.97 -13.33
N VAL A 3 -9.78 34.66 -13.37
CA VAL A 3 -8.84 34.01 -14.29
C VAL A 3 -9.68 33.16 -15.24
N ASN A 4 -9.79 33.60 -16.49
CA ASN A 4 -10.36 32.81 -17.57
C ASN A 4 -9.20 32.11 -18.30
N GLY A 5 -9.14 30.79 -18.19
CA GLY A 5 -8.21 29.96 -18.96
C GLY A 5 -8.98 28.99 -19.85
N HIS A 6 -8.86 29.12 -21.16
CA HIS A 6 -9.34 28.14 -22.12
C HIS A 6 -8.27 27.07 -22.36
N LEU A 7 -8.63 25.80 -22.20
CA LEU A 7 -7.78 24.65 -22.47
C LEU A 7 -8.11 24.11 -23.87
N HIS A 8 -7.12 24.04 -24.77
CA HIS A 8 -7.29 23.56 -26.14
C HIS A 8 -6.58 22.22 -26.32
N PHE A 9 -7.33 21.17 -26.67
CA PHE A 9 -6.78 19.87 -27.03
C PHE A 9 -6.69 19.76 -28.57
N ARG A 10 -5.56 19.25 -29.09
CA ARG A 10 -5.42 18.93 -30.52
C ARG A 10 -4.79 17.55 -30.66
N LEU A 11 -5.61 16.56 -31.02
CA LEU A 11 -5.10 15.29 -31.53
C LEU A 11 -4.49 15.54 -32.92
N LYS A 12 -3.25 15.11 -33.14
CA LYS A 12 -2.70 14.92 -34.48
C LYS A 12 -2.49 13.43 -34.70
N THR A 13 -3.24 12.87 -35.63
CA THR A 13 -2.95 11.56 -36.23
C THR A 13 -2.00 11.79 -37.41
N THR A 14 -0.82 11.20 -37.38
CA THR A 14 0.10 11.22 -38.53
C THR A 14 -0.12 9.94 -39.32
N SER A 15 -0.88 10.01 -40.42
CA SER A 15 -0.91 8.97 -41.43
C SER A 15 0.25 9.22 -42.40
N GLN A 16 1.21 8.30 -42.48
CA GLN A 16 2.10 8.26 -43.64
C GLN A 16 1.40 7.48 -44.75
N GLN A 17 0.92 8.20 -45.76
CA GLN A 17 0.36 7.64 -46.98
C GLN A 17 1.47 7.56 -48.03
N THR A 18 2.00 6.36 -48.28
CA THR A 18 2.91 6.11 -49.39
C THR A 18 2.07 5.90 -50.66
N HIS A 19 2.07 6.88 -51.57
CA HIS A 19 1.56 6.70 -52.92
C HIS A 19 2.56 5.88 -53.74
N LEU A 20 2.20 4.65 -54.12
CA LEU A 20 2.79 3.96 -55.24
C LEU A 20 1.78 4.00 -56.39
N ILE A 21 2.09 4.84 -57.36
CA ILE A 21 1.48 4.86 -58.69
C ILE A 21 1.99 3.61 -59.42
N ASN A 22 1.11 2.81 -60.01
CA ASN A 22 1.49 1.96 -61.14
C ASN A 22 0.37 1.98 -62.19
N THR A 23 0.77 2.45 -63.36
CA THR A 23 0.07 2.46 -64.64
C THR A 23 0.00 1.07 -65.27
N ASP A 24 -1.14 0.81 -65.92
CA ASP A 24 -1.50 -0.10 -67.02
C ASP A 24 -0.47 -1.13 -67.57
N ALA A 25 -0.96 -2.36 -67.77
CA ALA A 25 -1.27 -2.94 -69.10
C ALA A 25 -1.05 -4.47 -69.19
N ALA A 26 -2.12 -5.15 -69.63
CA ALA A 26 -2.21 -6.24 -70.61
C ALA A 26 -1.68 -7.69 -70.34
N GLU A 27 -2.64 -8.61 -70.59
CA GLU A 27 -2.54 -9.89 -71.33
C GLU A 27 -2.05 -11.20 -70.69
N GLU A 28 -3.05 -12.13 -70.60
CA GLU A 28 -3.09 -13.45 -71.24
C GLU A 28 -2.96 -14.75 -70.41
N ASP A 29 -4.12 -15.42 -70.32
CA ASP A 29 -4.48 -16.84 -70.46
C ASP A 29 -3.78 -18.02 -69.71
N ARG A 30 -4.66 -18.96 -69.29
CA ARG A 30 -4.52 -20.42 -69.02
C ARG A 30 -3.97 -21.02 -67.69
N ARG A 31 -4.89 -21.83 -67.13
CA ARG A 31 -4.79 -23.20 -66.55
C ARG A 31 -4.04 -23.48 -65.23
N ILE A 32 -4.84 -23.97 -64.28
CA ILE A 32 -4.69 -25.22 -63.47
C ILE A 32 -3.29 -25.51 -62.88
N GLN A 33 -3.14 -25.45 -61.55
CA GLN A 33 -3.06 -26.62 -60.62
C GLN A 33 -2.60 -26.22 -59.20
N SER A 34 -3.23 -26.84 -58.21
CA SER A 34 -2.82 -27.09 -56.83
C SER A 34 -1.40 -26.68 -56.39
N ARG A 35 -1.32 -25.85 -55.34
CA ARG A 35 -0.21 -25.91 -54.37
C ARG A 35 -0.59 -25.32 -53.02
N GLU A 36 -0.36 -26.12 -51.98
CA GLU A 36 -0.40 -25.76 -50.57
C GLU A 36 0.41 -24.49 -50.28
N PHE A 37 -0.12 -23.61 -49.42
CA PHE A 37 0.67 -22.53 -48.82
C PHE A 37 0.44 -22.47 -47.31
N ARG A 38 1.52 -22.72 -46.56
CA ARG A 38 1.63 -22.50 -45.12
C ARG A 38 1.52 -21.00 -44.81
N PRO A 39 0.84 -20.58 -43.73
CA PRO A 39 0.86 -19.17 -43.34
C PRO A 39 2.22 -18.82 -42.69
N SER A 40 2.95 -17.89 -43.31
CA SER A 40 4.15 -17.29 -42.73
C SER A 40 3.75 -16.19 -41.74
N SER A 41 4.27 -16.30 -40.52
CA SER A 41 4.15 -15.33 -39.45
C SER A 41 5.00 -14.08 -39.71
N ARG A 42 4.37 -12.90 -39.74
CA ARG A 42 5.04 -11.60 -39.50
C ARG A 42 4.00 -10.49 -39.27
N THR A 43 3.47 -10.41 -38.07
CA THR A 43 2.78 -9.20 -37.57
C THR A 43 3.82 -8.33 -36.85
N ARG A 44 4.12 -7.15 -37.39
CA ARG A 44 4.93 -6.13 -36.69
C ARG A 44 4.01 -5.34 -35.75
N PRO A 45 4.40 -5.05 -34.50
CA PRO A 45 3.53 -4.32 -33.59
C PRO A 45 3.47 -2.83 -33.96
N LEU A 46 2.25 -2.28 -33.98
CA LEU A 46 1.99 -0.85 -34.02
C LEU A 46 2.47 -0.23 -32.70
N SER A 47 3.40 0.73 -32.79
CA SER A 47 3.82 1.55 -31.66
C SER A 47 2.84 2.73 -31.51
N LEU A 48 2.07 2.75 -30.43
CA LEU A 48 1.31 3.93 -29.98
C LEU A 48 2.21 4.75 -29.05
N ALA A 49 2.70 5.89 -29.54
CA ALA A 49 3.36 6.89 -28.72
C ALA A 49 2.35 8.00 -28.36
N LEU A 50 1.93 8.08 -27.09
CA LEU A 50 1.23 9.24 -26.56
C LEU A 50 2.27 10.31 -26.19
N SER A 51 2.24 11.47 -26.84
CA SER A 51 2.99 12.66 -26.43
C SER A 51 2.02 13.69 -25.85
N LEU A 52 2.15 13.98 -24.56
CA LEU A 52 1.41 15.03 -23.87
C LEU A 52 2.31 16.26 -23.73
N SER A 53 1.97 17.38 -24.37
CA SER A 53 2.70 18.64 -24.25
C SER A 53 1.83 19.69 -23.56
N LEU A 54 2.13 20.02 -22.30
CA LEU A 54 1.58 21.19 -21.62
C LEU A 54 2.53 22.38 -21.82
N ARG A 55 2.06 23.46 -22.44
CA ARG A 55 2.75 24.76 -22.44
C ARG A 55 2.00 25.73 -21.56
N PHE A 56 2.62 26.18 -20.47
CA PHE A 56 2.17 27.34 -19.72
C PHE A 56 2.85 28.59 -20.29
N ARG A 57 2.06 29.56 -20.78
CA ARG A 57 2.51 30.95 -20.95
C ARG A 57 1.83 31.79 -19.88
N GLY A 58 2.58 32.15 -18.85
CA GLY A 58 2.21 33.17 -17.89
C GLY A 58 3.44 34.05 -17.62
N ALA A 59 3.35 35.33 -17.96
CA ALA A 59 4.37 36.32 -17.65
C ALA A 59 4.25 36.70 -16.17
N TRP A 60 5.33 36.59 -15.41
CA TRP A 60 5.41 37.10 -14.05
C TRP A 60 5.90 38.55 -14.10
N THR A 61 4.99 39.51 -13.96
CA THR A 61 5.36 40.91 -13.67
C THR A 61 5.41 41.09 -12.16
N GLN A 62 6.61 41.18 -11.62
CA GLN A 62 6.89 41.54 -10.24
C GLN A 62 6.69 43.05 -10.08
N ARG A 63 5.70 43.47 -9.29
CA ARG A 63 5.50 44.87 -8.91
C ARG A 63 6.36 45.13 -7.67
N SER A 64 7.41 45.91 -7.84
CA SER A 64 8.29 46.40 -6.79
C SER A 64 7.60 47.52 -6.01
N GLU A 65 7.49 47.37 -4.69
CA GLU A 65 7.41 48.49 -3.75
C GLU A 65 8.68 48.50 -2.90
N SER A 66 9.37 49.63 -2.98
CA SER A 66 10.67 49.95 -2.43
C SER A 66 10.56 50.45 -0.99
N VAL A 67 11.30 49.85 -0.06
CA VAL A 67 11.74 50.53 1.16
C VAL A 67 13.23 50.24 1.37
N MET A 68 14.01 51.30 1.12
CA MET A 68 15.37 51.64 1.53
C MET A 68 16.22 50.55 2.22
N ALA A 69 17.25 50.08 1.52
CA ALA A 69 18.43 49.47 2.10
C ALA A 69 19.65 50.35 1.76
N ASP A 70 20.28 50.92 2.78
CA ASP A 70 21.61 51.51 2.65
C ASP A 70 22.65 50.38 2.60
N SER A 71 23.34 50.35 1.47
CA SER A 71 24.75 50.03 1.23
C SER A 71 25.55 49.40 2.38
N ILE A 72 26.21 48.25 2.12
CA ILE A 72 27.67 48.03 2.29
C ILE A 72 28.04 46.62 1.81
N THR A 73 29.04 46.57 0.92
CA THR A 73 29.71 45.39 0.34
C THR A 73 30.63 44.66 1.34
N PRO A 74 31.03 43.40 1.07
CA PRO A 74 31.59 42.47 2.05
C PRO A 74 33.12 42.53 2.13
N ILE A 75 33.68 42.43 3.35
CA ILE A 75 35.10 42.15 3.58
C ILE A 75 35.24 41.21 4.79
N LEU A 76 35.84 40.04 4.56
CA LEU A 76 36.39 39.15 5.60
C LEU A 76 37.68 39.81 6.13
N PRO A 77 37.97 39.77 7.46
CA PRO A 77 39.20 39.07 7.83
C PRO A 77 39.21 38.42 9.23
N ASN A 78 40.06 37.39 9.31
CA ASN A 78 40.94 36.98 10.42
C ASN A 78 40.57 37.35 11.87
N ASN A 79 40.45 36.27 12.65
CA ASN A 79 40.43 36.26 14.11
C ASN A 79 41.87 36.20 14.69
N PRO A 80 42.24 37.08 15.63
CA PRO A 80 43.35 36.84 16.55
C PRO A 80 42.89 36.72 18.02
N ASN A 81 43.32 35.62 18.65
CA ASN A 81 43.72 35.30 20.05
C ASN A 81 43.83 36.44 21.10
N PRO A 82 44.13 36.21 22.42
CA PRO A 82 44.34 34.98 23.23
C PRO A 82 43.81 35.03 24.70
N ASN A 83 43.85 33.90 25.41
CA ASN A 83 44.30 33.69 26.81
C ASN A 83 43.50 32.58 27.51
N TYR A 84 44.16 31.48 27.86
CA TYR A 84 44.27 31.02 29.25
C TYR A 84 45.41 30.00 29.34
N GLN A 85 46.32 30.24 30.28
CA GLN A 85 47.57 29.54 30.53
C GLN A 85 47.34 28.16 31.16
N GLY A 86 48.20 27.19 30.80
CA GLY A 86 48.31 25.88 31.46
C GLY A 86 49.06 25.94 32.81
N PRO A 87 49.46 24.77 33.36
CA PRO A 87 50.87 24.44 33.18
C PRO A 87 51.20 22.97 32.83
N ALA A 88 52.29 22.89 32.06
CA ALA A 88 53.40 21.93 32.06
C ALA A 88 53.18 20.42 31.77
N THR A 89 53.57 20.11 30.54
CA THR A 89 54.06 18.85 29.97
C THR A 89 55.21 18.18 30.72
N GLY A 90 55.15 16.84 30.82
CA GLY A 90 56.31 15.94 30.86
C GLY A 90 56.36 15.10 29.58
N THR A 91 57.53 15.05 28.96
CA THR A 91 57.84 14.51 27.62
C THR A 91 58.13 13.00 27.57
N LEU A 92 57.45 12.29 26.65
CA LEU A 92 57.78 11.17 25.71
C LEU A 92 59.00 10.22 25.99
N PRO A 93 58.98 8.89 25.64
CA PRO A 93 58.87 8.36 24.25
C PRO A 93 58.23 6.92 24.12
N PRO A 94 58.24 6.24 22.93
CA PRO A 94 57.36 5.09 22.61
C PRO A 94 57.95 3.69 22.92
N ALA A 95 57.10 2.67 22.75
CA ALA A 95 57.19 1.28 23.25
C ALA A 95 58.31 0.36 22.67
N PRO A 96 58.71 -0.68 23.43
CA PRO A 96 59.32 -1.92 22.92
C PRO A 96 58.43 -3.19 23.11
N PRO A 97 58.71 -4.28 22.35
CA PRO A 97 57.86 -5.47 22.17
C PRO A 97 57.82 -6.41 23.40
N PRO A 98 56.85 -7.35 23.48
CA PRO A 98 56.77 -8.31 24.58
C PRO A 98 57.93 -9.31 24.54
N SER A 99 58.71 -9.33 25.63
CA SER A 99 59.79 -10.28 25.88
C SER A 99 59.24 -11.66 26.27
N LEU A 100 59.77 -12.68 25.60
CA LEU A 100 59.59 -14.11 25.89
C LEU A 100 60.18 -14.44 27.27
N SER A 101 59.32 -14.83 28.23
CA SER A 101 59.76 -15.45 29.47
C SER A 101 59.75 -16.96 29.30
N LEU A 102 60.94 -17.54 29.15
CA LEU A 102 61.24 -18.94 29.43
C LEU A 102 61.36 -19.08 30.95
N ASP A 103 60.38 -19.72 31.60
CA ASP A 103 60.65 -20.40 32.85
C ASP A 103 59.84 -21.69 32.95
N GLY A 104 60.53 -22.76 33.33
CA GLY A 104 60.11 -24.14 33.19
C GLY A 104 59.50 -24.69 34.48
N SER A 105 58.26 -25.16 34.38
CA SER A 105 57.80 -26.37 35.06
C SER A 105 56.48 -26.83 34.41
N PRO A 106 56.30 -28.12 34.08
CA PRO A 106 55.05 -28.60 33.51
C PRO A 106 53.95 -28.64 34.59
N PRO A 107 52.73 -28.15 34.30
CA PRO A 107 51.61 -28.31 35.22
C PRO A 107 51.19 -29.79 35.32
N PRO A 108 50.69 -30.25 36.49
CA PRO A 108 50.22 -31.63 36.65
C PRO A 108 49.04 -31.93 35.71
N PRO A 109 48.90 -33.18 35.23
CA PRO A 109 47.80 -33.55 34.34
C PRO A 109 46.45 -33.37 35.05
N PRO A 110 45.41 -32.89 34.34
CA PRO A 110 44.07 -32.77 34.90
C PRO A 110 43.51 -34.15 35.29
N PRO A 111 42.72 -34.26 36.38
CA PRO A 111 42.07 -35.51 36.75
C PRO A 111 41.12 -35.96 35.64
N PRO A 112 40.91 -37.29 35.47
CA PRO A 112 40.03 -37.81 34.43
C PRO A 112 38.60 -37.28 34.60
N PRO A 113 37.88 -37.00 33.49
CA PRO A 113 36.50 -36.52 33.57
C PRO A 113 35.63 -37.55 34.30
N ALA A 114 34.89 -37.10 35.31
CA ALA A 114 33.87 -37.91 35.97
C ALA A 114 32.88 -38.44 34.90
N PRO A 115 32.41 -39.70 35.00
CA PRO A 115 31.44 -40.21 34.06
C PRO A 115 30.22 -39.30 34.06
N ALA A 116 29.91 -38.73 32.90
CA ALA A 116 28.74 -37.88 32.72
C ALA A 116 27.51 -38.67 33.18
N SER A 117 26.93 -38.25 34.31
CA SER A 117 25.64 -38.74 34.76
C SER A 117 24.65 -38.48 33.63
N ARG A 118 24.18 -39.54 32.99
CA ARG A 118 23.05 -39.48 32.08
C ARG A 118 21.85 -39.02 32.89
N SER A 119 21.60 -37.71 32.90
CA SER A 119 20.31 -37.18 33.35
C SER A 119 19.24 -37.88 32.52
N PRO A 120 18.26 -38.55 33.13
CA PRO A 120 17.16 -39.12 32.36
C PRO A 120 16.49 -37.96 31.62
N VAL A 121 16.27 -38.15 30.32
CA VAL A 121 15.53 -37.22 29.47
C VAL A 121 14.14 -37.09 30.10
N VAL A 122 13.97 -36.06 30.92
CA VAL A 122 12.66 -35.61 31.35
C VAL A 122 12.01 -35.10 30.09
N PHE A 123 10.97 -35.81 29.62
CA PHE A 123 10.10 -35.37 28.56
C PHE A 123 9.85 -33.86 28.70
N SER A 124 10.47 -33.08 27.84
CA SER A 124 10.25 -31.65 27.81
C SER A 124 8.83 -31.46 27.32
N PHE A 125 7.90 -31.23 28.24
CA PHE A 125 6.54 -30.85 27.90
C PHE A 125 6.62 -29.67 26.91
N PRO A 126 5.90 -29.72 25.77
CA PRO A 126 5.95 -28.62 24.81
C PRO A 126 5.56 -27.35 25.55
N LYS A 127 6.45 -26.35 25.47
CA LYS A 127 6.26 -25.02 26.04
C LYS A 127 4.84 -24.57 25.71
N ARG A 128 4.01 -24.33 26.74
CA ARG A 128 2.61 -23.93 26.54
C ARG A 128 2.56 -22.83 25.48
N PRO A 129 1.74 -22.99 24.43
CA PRO A 129 1.74 -22.03 23.35
C PRO A 129 1.27 -20.68 23.88
N SER A 130 2.01 -19.61 23.59
CA SER A 130 1.69 -18.27 24.11
C SER A 130 0.28 -17.85 23.66
N ILE A 131 -0.59 -17.55 24.62
CA ILE A 131 -1.96 -17.12 24.33
C ILE A 131 -1.98 -15.59 24.32
N ARG A 132 -2.65 -15.02 23.33
CA ARG A 132 -2.86 -13.59 23.23
C ARG A 132 -4.33 -13.29 23.24
N LEU A 133 -4.75 -12.48 24.20
CA LEU A 133 -6.10 -11.94 24.25
C LEU A 133 -6.06 -10.45 23.88
N THR A 134 -6.94 -10.03 23.00
CA THR A 134 -7.19 -8.62 22.69
C THR A 134 -8.66 -8.35 22.93
N SER A 135 -8.95 -7.31 23.71
CA SER A 135 -10.31 -6.82 23.95
C SER A 135 -10.42 -5.42 23.38
N GLU A 136 -11.53 -5.12 22.74
CA GLU A 136 -11.80 -3.84 22.10
C GLU A 136 -13.24 -3.43 22.36
N PHE A 137 -13.44 -2.25 22.93
CA PHE A 137 -14.77 -1.68 23.12
C PHE A 137 -14.99 -0.58 22.10
N ASP A 138 -16.17 -0.56 21.50
CA ASP A 138 -16.65 0.50 20.61
C ASP A 138 -17.97 1.05 21.14
N SER A 139 -17.97 2.34 21.53
CA SER A 139 -19.15 2.98 22.11
C SER A 139 -20.27 3.19 21.09
N ASP A 140 -19.94 3.33 19.80
CA ASP A 140 -20.91 3.61 18.74
C ASP A 140 -21.86 2.41 18.57
N SER A 141 -21.29 1.21 18.43
CA SER A 141 -22.07 -0.02 18.41
C SER A 141 -22.47 -0.52 19.81
N SER A 142 -21.86 0.00 20.89
CA SER A 142 -21.99 -0.53 22.26
C SER A 142 -21.68 -2.04 22.34
N VAL A 143 -20.58 -2.44 21.69
CA VAL A 143 -20.14 -3.84 21.56
C VAL A 143 -18.70 -3.99 22.04
N PHE A 144 -18.43 -5.09 22.74
CA PHE A 144 -17.09 -5.56 23.04
C PHE A 144 -16.68 -6.62 22.02
N PHE A 145 -15.54 -6.42 21.38
CA PHE A 145 -14.90 -7.39 20.49
C PHE A 145 -13.72 -8.05 21.20
N HIS A 146 -13.76 -9.37 21.24
CA HIS A 146 -12.72 -10.19 21.83
C HIS A 146 -12.02 -11.01 20.75
N LYS A 147 -10.69 -11.10 20.87
CA LYS A 147 -9.85 -11.91 19.98
C LYS A 147 -8.82 -12.67 20.78
N VAL A 148 -9.00 -13.98 20.84
CA VAL A 148 -8.02 -14.92 21.38
C VAL A 148 -7.20 -15.46 20.22
N SER A 149 -5.87 -15.49 20.35
CA SER A 149 -5.04 -16.14 19.35
C SER A 149 -3.88 -16.89 19.98
N CYS A 150 -3.59 -18.05 19.43
CA CYS A 150 -2.59 -18.98 19.90
C CYS A 150 -1.72 -19.42 18.72
N LYS A 151 -0.41 -19.48 18.92
CA LYS A 151 0.52 -20.04 17.94
C LYS A 151 0.74 -21.51 18.26
N LEU A 152 0.57 -22.37 17.27
CA LEU A 152 0.73 -23.81 17.40
C LEU A 152 2.02 -24.24 16.71
N LEU A 153 2.61 -25.37 17.14
CA LEU A 153 3.71 -26.06 16.47
C LEU A 153 4.89 -25.11 16.15
N ASP A 154 5.49 -24.49 17.17
CA ASP A 154 6.60 -23.54 17.01
C ASP A 154 6.34 -22.39 16.03
N SER A 155 5.09 -21.89 16.01
CA SER A 155 4.62 -20.84 15.08
C SER A 155 4.37 -21.30 13.65
N PHE A 156 4.35 -22.61 13.37
CA PHE A 156 3.98 -23.13 12.05
C PHE A 156 2.51 -22.84 11.70
N ALA A 157 1.64 -22.82 12.71
CA ALA A 157 0.25 -22.47 12.55
C ALA A 157 -0.23 -21.48 13.61
N LYS A 158 -1.37 -20.85 13.33
CA LYS A 158 -2.03 -19.92 14.23
C LYS A 158 -3.52 -20.18 14.26
N LEU A 159 -4.03 -20.39 15.48
CA LEU A 159 -5.45 -20.41 15.77
C LEU A 159 -5.89 -19.03 16.25
N LYS A 160 -7.03 -18.54 15.76
CA LYS A 160 -7.69 -17.32 16.22
C LYS A 160 -9.16 -17.61 16.48
N LEU A 161 -9.66 -17.17 17.61
CA LEU A 161 -11.07 -17.15 17.94
C LEU A 161 -11.45 -15.68 18.15
N SER A 162 -12.46 -15.21 17.42
CA SER A 162 -13.02 -13.87 17.59
C SER A 162 -14.49 -14.00 17.95
N PHE A 163 -14.97 -13.18 18.88
CA PHE A 163 -16.38 -13.12 19.23
C PHE A 163 -16.67 -11.74 19.78
N SER A 164 -17.94 -11.39 19.89
CA SER A 164 -18.34 -10.11 20.45
C SER A 164 -19.47 -10.29 21.45
N ASN A 165 -19.67 -9.30 22.30
CA ASN A 165 -20.86 -9.24 23.15
C ASN A 165 -21.43 -7.82 23.19
N ASN A 166 -22.75 -7.74 23.27
CA ASN A 166 -23.45 -6.48 23.41
C ASN A 166 -23.44 -5.97 24.86
N HIS A 167 -24.05 -4.81 25.09
CA HIS A 167 -24.19 -4.18 26.41
C HIS A 167 -25.01 -5.02 27.42
N LYS A 168 -25.79 -5.99 26.97
CA LYS A 168 -26.55 -6.92 27.82
C LYS A 168 -25.75 -8.18 28.19
N GLY A 169 -24.55 -8.34 27.63
CA GLY A 169 -23.71 -9.51 27.82
C GLY A 169 -24.07 -10.69 26.91
N GLU A 170 -24.96 -10.51 25.94
CA GLU A 170 -25.28 -11.56 24.97
C GLU A 170 -24.12 -11.71 24.00
N LEU A 171 -23.68 -12.96 23.81
CA LEU A 171 -22.55 -13.30 22.96
C LEU A 171 -23.00 -13.47 21.51
N SER A 172 -22.28 -12.84 20.58
CA SER A 172 -22.42 -13.14 19.16
C SER A 172 -21.84 -14.51 18.84
N PRO A 173 -22.31 -15.19 17.79
CA PRO A 173 -21.65 -16.37 17.26
C PRO A 173 -20.16 -16.08 17.00
N PRO A 174 -19.25 -17.00 17.36
CA PRO A 174 -17.83 -16.77 17.19
C PRO A 174 -17.39 -16.91 15.72
N GLN A 175 -16.16 -16.48 15.46
CA GLN A 175 -15.42 -16.75 14.24
C GLN A 175 -14.14 -17.48 14.58
N LEU A 176 -13.97 -18.67 14.00
CA LEU A 176 -12.78 -19.49 14.17
C LEU A 176 -11.90 -19.38 12.92
N THR A 177 -10.61 -19.12 13.11
CA THR A 177 -9.65 -19.07 12.01
C THR A 177 -8.43 -19.91 12.33
N PHE A 178 -8.12 -20.84 11.45
CA PHE A 178 -6.85 -21.56 11.40
C PHE A 178 -6.02 -21.03 10.24
N VAL A 179 -4.76 -20.66 10.48
CA VAL A 179 -3.85 -20.18 9.45
C VAL A 179 -2.52 -20.89 9.56
N SER A 180 -2.07 -21.51 8.47
CA SER A 180 -0.73 -22.05 8.28
C SER A 180 -0.06 -21.33 7.10
N LYS A 181 1.15 -21.77 6.71
CA LYS A 181 1.89 -21.19 5.59
C LYS A 181 1.14 -21.29 4.25
N ASN A 182 0.53 -22.44 3.98
CA ASN A 182 0.00 -22.80 2.67
C ASN A 182 -1.51 -23.06 2.69
N PHE A 183 -2.11 -23.11 3.88
CA PHE A 183 -3.51 -23.45 4.06
C PHE A 183 -4.14 -22.61 5.18
N SER A 184 -5.36 -22.15 4.97
CA SER A 184 -6.15 -21.48 6.00
C SER A 184 -7.61 -21.87 5.93
N VAL A 185 -8.24 -21.95 7.10
CA VAL A 185 -9.68 -22.19 7.26
C VAL A 185 -10.25 -21.02 8.05
N HIS A 186 -11.32 -20.42 7.54
CA HIS A 186 -12.08 -19.40 8.22
C HIS A 186 -13.51 -19.90 8.35
N HIS A 187 -13.98 -20.08 9.58
CA HIS A 187 -15.35 -20.50 9.85
C HIS A 187 -16.08 -19.42 10.63
N ASN A 188 -17.19 -18.93 10.10
CA ASN A 188 -18.12 -18.04 10.78
C ASN A 188 -19.31 -18.86 11.29
N PHE A 189 -19.52 -18.88 12.60
CA PHE A 189 -20.65 -19.61 13.18
C PHE A 189 -21.98 -18.86 13.02
N GLU A 190 -21.96 -17.57 12.65
CA GLU A 190 -23.17 -16.79 12.41
C GLU A 190 -23.89 -17.21 11.13
N ASP A 191 -23.16 -17.25 10.01
CA ASP A 191 -23.69 -17.64 8.70
C ASP A 191 -23.49 -19.13 8.41
N GLU A 192 -23.02 -19.89 9.41
CA GLU A 192 -22.45 -21.24 9.28
C GLU A 192 -21.43 -21.35 8.15
N SER A 193 -20.76 -20.26 7.75
CA SER A 193 -19.94 -20.18 6.54
C SER A 193 -18.49 -20.61 6.76
N THR A 194 -17.89 -21.32 5.81
CA THR A 194 -16.55 -21.89 5.87
C THR A 194 -15.80 -21.59 4.57
N LEU A 195 -14.75 -20.78 4.68
CA LEU A 195 -13.83 -20.47 3.61
C LEU A 195 -12.53 -21.24 3.80
N LEU A 196 -12.19 -22.06 2.80
CA LEU A 196 -10.94 -22.79 2.70
C LEU A 196 -10.04 -22.08 1.69
N ASN A 197 -8.81 -21.76 2.08
CA ASN A 197 -7.79 -21.27 1.14
C ASN A 197 -6.59 -22.21 1.17
N GLY A 198 -6.14 -22.62 0.00
CA GLY A 198 -4.95 -23.42 -0.23
C GLY A 198 -4.03 -22.74 -1.24
N SER A 199 -2.73 -22.91 -1.05
CA SER A 199 -1.73 -22.44 -2.00
C SER A 199 -0.51 -23.35 -2.01
N VAL A 200 0.07 -23.58 -3.18
CA VAL A 200 1.26 -24.41 -3.35
C VAL A 200 2.17 -23.83 -4.42
N ASP A 201 3.46 -23.77 -4.12
CA ASP A 201 4.49 -23.42 -5.09
C ASP A 201 4.87 -24.67 -5.89
N VAL A 202 4.74 -24.60 -7.22
CA VAL A 202 5.16 -25.66 -8.14
C VAL A 202 6.45 -25.21 -8.82
N GLY A 203 7.58 -25.70 -8.31
CA GLY A 203 8.90 -25.28 -8.78
C GLY A 203 9.21 -23.81 -8.45
N ARG A 204 9.97 -23.13 -9.32
CA ARG A 204 10.45 -21.76 -9.06
C ARG A 204 9.55 -20.65 -9.63
N ARG A 205 8.69 -20.97 -10.59
CA ARG A 205 7.95 -19.98 -11.40
C ARG A 205 6.43 -20.14 -11.37
N LEU A 206 5.89 -21.24 -10.86
CA LEU A 206 4.44 -21.47 -10.81
C LEU A 206 3.94 -21.46 -9.37
N HIS A 207 2.82 -20.79 -9.14
CA HIS A 207 2.14 -20.75 -7.85
C HIS A 207 0.65 -21.03 -8.09
N LEU A 208 0.14 -22.06 -7.44
CA LEU A 208 -1.27 -22.45 -7.49
C LEU A 208 -1.99 -21.94 -6.26
N ARG A 209 -3.21 -21.43 -6.43
CA ARG A 209 -4.10 -21.01 -5.35
C ARG A 209 -5.48 -21.60 -5.58
N ALA A 210 -6.13 -21.99 -4.50
CA ALA A 210 -7.51 -22.43 -4.53
C ALA A 210 -8.22 -21.85 -3.30
N THR A 211 -9.36 -21.23 -3.53
CA THR A 211 -10.27 -20.71 -2.52
C THR A 211 -11.60 -21.43 -2.70
N HIS A 212 -12.22 -21.90 -1.63
CA HIS A 212 -13.50 -22.60 -1.71
C HIS A 212 -14.39 -22.27 -0.51
N HIS A 213 -15.60 -21.84 -0.80
CA HIS A 213 -16.67 -21.55 0.14
C HIS A 213 -17.62 -22.74 0.22
N LEU A 214 -17.60 -23.48 1.33
CA LEU A 214 -18.30 -24.78 1.42
C LEU A 214 -19.83 -24.67 1.29
N GLN A 215 -20.42 -23.60 1.82
CA GLN A 215 -21.87 -23.43 1.92
C GLN A 215 -22.47 -22.90 0.62
N ALA A 216 -21.76 -21.97 -0.05
CA ALA A 216 -22.17 -21.50 -1.37
C ALA A 216 -21.84 -22.52 -2.48
N GLN A 217 -21.02 -23.54 -2.19
CA GLN A 217 -20.44 -24.45 -3.20
C GLN A 217 -19.71 -23.69 -4.31
N GLU A 218 -19.13 -22.53 -3.97
CA GLU A 218 -18.46 -21.63 -4.89
C GLU A 218 -17.02 -21.41 -4.45
N GLY A 219 -16.14 -21.16 -5.40
CA GLY A 219 -14.72 -21.01 -5.16
C GLY A 219 -14.00 -20.41 -6.36
N GLU A 220 -12.70 -20.29 -6.24
CA GLU A 220 -11.82 -19.80 -7.30
C GLU A 220 -10.53 -20.62 -7.30
N ALA A 221 -10.14 -21.12 -8.46
CA ALA A 221 -8.83 -21.72 -8.69
C ALA A 221 -7.99 -20.78 -9.56
N ALA A 222 -6.77 -20.49 -9.13
CA ALA A 222 -5.87 -19.58 -9.83
C ALA A 222 -4.47 -20.18 -10.00
N VAL A 223 -3.86 -19.91 -11.15
CA VAL A 223 -2.49 -20.28 -11.51
C VAL A 223 -1.72 -19.02 -11.84
N VAL A 224 -0.62 -18.78 -11.14
CA VAL A 224 0.27 -17.64 -11.38
C VAL A 224 1.61 -18.14 -11.90
N ALA A 225 1.96 -17.74 -13.12
CA ALA A 225 3.23 -18.02 -13.77
C ALA A 225 4.12 -16.76 -13.80
N LYS A 226 5.27 -16.82 -13.13
CA LYS A 226 6.33 -15.79 -13.22
C LYS A 226 7.04 -15.92 -14.56
N LEU A 227 6.91 -14.91 -15.41
CA LEU A 227 7.43 -14.92 -16.78
C LEU A 227 8.88 -14.45 -16.84
N ALA A 228 9.16 -13.26 -16.29
CA ALA A 228 10.47 -12.63 -16.32
C ALA A 228 10.63 -11.62 -15.18
N ASP A 229 11.87 -11.34 -14.81
CA ASP A 229 12.19 -10.26 -13.87
C ASP A 229 12.41 -8.93 -14.63
N PRO A 230 12.07 -7.78 -14.03
CA PRO A 230 11.43 -7.62 -12.72
C PRO A 230 9.89 -7.70 -12.83
N GLY A 231 9.27 -8.66 -12.15
CA GLY A 231 7.84 -8.61 -11.83
C GLY A 231 6.84 -8.89 -12.97
N TYR A 232 7.26 -9.53 -14.06
CA TYR A 232 6.32 -10.00 -15.09
C TYR A 232 5.68 -11.33 -14.67
N ALA A 233 4.36 -11.38 -14.68
CA ALA A 233 3.61 -12.59 -14.37
C ALA A 233 2.32 -12.69 -15.18
N LEU A 234 1.90 -13.92 -15.48
CA LEU A 234 0.58 -14.22 -16.02
C LEU A 234 -0.21 -14.97 -14.95
N GLU A 235 -1.42 -14.50 -14.66
CA GLU A 235 -2.35 -15.14 -13.74
C GLU A 235 -3.60 -15.55 -14.51
N LEU A 236 -3.97 -16.82 -14.40
CA LEU A 236 -5.22 -17.37 -14.91
C LEU A 236 -6.06 -17.79 -13.73
N SER A 237 -7.26 -17.25 -13.58
CA SER A 237 -8.18 -17.66 -12.52
C SER A 237 -9.56 -18.03 -13.07
N SER A 238 -10.23 -18.95 -12.39
CA SER A 238 -11.53 -19.48 -12.80
C SER A 238 -12.38 -19.73 -11.56
N PRO A 239 -13.69 -19.45 -11.63
CA PRO A 239 -14.62 -19.90 -10.60
C PRO A 239 -14.70 -21.44 -10.55
N VAL A 240 -15.11 -21.95 -9.39
CA VAL A 240 -15.37 -23.38 -9.11
C VAL A 240 -16.76 -23.46 -8.46
N PRO A 241 -17.78 -24.10 -9.05
CA PRO A 241 -17.75 -24.81 -10.33
C PRO A 241 -17.42 -23.89 -11.50
N TYR A 242 -16.87 -24.48 -12.56
CA TYR A 242 -16.46 -23.75 -13.75
C TYR A 242 -17.66 -23.10 -14.44
N VAL A 243 -17.61 -21.79 -14.63
CA VAL A 243 -18.61 -21.01 -15.35
C VAL A 243 -17.89 -19.97 -16.22
N GLY A 244 -18.15 -19.97 -17.52
CA GLY A 244 -17.59 -18.98 -18.45
C GLY A 244 -16.11 -19.19 -18.76
N MET A 245 -15.46 -18.17 -19.30
CA MET A 245 -14.03 -18.15 -19.59
C MET A 245 -13.21 -17.77 -18.35
N PRO A 246 -11.99 -18.31 -18.18
CA PRO A 246 -11.12 -17.91 -17.10
C PRO A 246 -10.68 -16.45 -17.26
N LYS A 247 -10.57 -15.75 -16.14
CA LYS A 247 -9.93 -14.43 -16.06
C LYS A 247 -8.44 -14.56 -16.33
N ALA A 248 -7.93 -13.78 -17.27
CA ALA A 248 -6.51 -13.70 -17.57
C ALA A 248 -5.95 -12.34 -17.17
N THR A 249 -4.91 -12.30 -16.34
CA THR A 249 -4.26 -11.08 -15.88
C THR A 249 -2.78 -11.10 -16.20
N LEU A 250 -2.31 -10.15 -17.02
CA LEU A 250 -0.90 -9.91 -17.27
C LEU A 250 -0.40 -8.80 -16.33
N LYS A 251 0.55 -9.15 -15.47
CA LYS A 251 1.24 -8.23 -14.55
C LYS A 251 2.61 -7.87 -15.11
N PHE A 252 2.98 -6.61 -14.97
CA PHE A 252 4.28 -6.06 -15.36
C PHE A 252 4.72 -5.02 -14.30
N PRO A 253 6.00 -4.63 -14.21
CA PRO A 253 6.50 -3.82 -13.09
C PRO A 253 5.80 -2.47 -12.90
N LEU A 254 5.19 -1.94 -13.97
CA LEU A 254 4.49 -0.66 -13.98
C LEU A 254 2.95 -0.79 -14.03
N GLY A 255 2.39 -1.98 -13.92
CA GLY A 255 0.95 -2.13 -14.08
C GLY A 255 0.45 -3.56 -14.27
N GLU A 256 -0.83 -3.66 -14.57
CA GLU A 256 -1.46 -4.92 -14.95
C GLU A 256 -2.63 -4.67 -15.89
N VAL A 257 -2.93 -5.66 -16.71
CA VAL A 257 -4.12 -5.69 -17.57
C VAL A 257 -4.79 -7.03 -17.37
N SER A 258 -6.10 -7.01 -17.12
CA SER A 258 -6.93 -8.20 -17.00
C SER A 258 -8.03 -8.20 -18.03
N VAL A 259 -8.37 -9.41 -18.48
CA VAL A 259 -9.50 -9.69 -19.35
C VAL A 259 -10.35 -10.73 -18.64
N GLU A 260 -11.62 -10.42 -18.44
CA GLU A 260 -12.57 -11.33 -17.81
C GLU A 260 -13.94 -11.21 -18.48
N GLU A 261 -14.65 -12.34 -18.53
CA GLU A 261 -16.04 -12.37 -18.97
C GLU A 261 -16.93 -11.88 -17.82
N LYS A 262 -17.72 -10.83 -18.07
CA LYS A 262 -18.73 -10.33 -17.13
C LYS A 262 -20.12 -10.64 -17.65
N GLU A 263 -21.00 -11.03 -16.74
CA GLU A 263 -22.42 -11.17 -17.02
C GLU A 263 -23.09 -9.80 -16.85
N GLU A 264 -23.68 -9.29 -17.93
CA GLU A 264 -24.45 -8.06 -17.94
C GLU A 264 -25.90 -8.33 -17.51
N GLU A 265 -26.66 -7.30 -17.13
CA GLU A 265 -28.04 -7.41 -16.61
C GLU A 265 -29.00 -8.22 -17.51
N GLU A 266 -28.72 -8.33 -18.81
CA GLU A 266 -29.50 -9.09 -19.80
C GLU A 266 -29.01 -10.54 -20.01
N ALA A 267 -28.22 -11.11 -19.09
CA ALA A 267 -27.57 -12.43 -19.21
C ALA A 267 -26.65 -12.57 -20.45
N LYS A 268 -26.27 -11.44 -21.07
CA LYS A 268 -25.29 -11.40 -22.14
C LYS A 268 -23.90 -11.34 -21.52
N ARG A 269 -23.06 -12.31 -21.88
CA ARG A 269 -21.68 -12.34 -21.43
C ARG A 269 -20.82 -11.48 -22.34
N ILE A 270 -20.19 -10.46 -21.78
CA ILE A 270 -19.31 -9.55 -22.49
C ILE A 270 -17.89 -9.66 -21.96
N LEU A 271 -16.91 -9.53 -22.85
CA LEU A 271 -15.51 -9.46 -22.45
C LEU A 271 -15.22 -8.06 -21.92
N SER A 272 -14.89 -7.98 -20.63
CA SER A 272 -14.43 -6.76 -19.98
C SER A 272 -12.90 -6.72 -19.94
N ILE A 273 -12.35 -5.52 -20.12
CA ILE A 273 -10.91 -5.27 -20.02
C ILE A 273 -10.72 -4.28 -18.88
N ASN A 274 -9.91 -4.64 -17.90
CA ASN A 274 -9.52 -3.74 -16.82
C ASN A 274 -8.00 -3.60 -16.83
N GLY A 275 -7.50 -2.46 -16.38
CA GLY A 275 -6.06 -2.28 -16.34
C GLY A 275 -5.60 -1.05 -15.59
N ILE A 276 -4.38 -1.12 -15.09
CA ILE A 276 -3.71 0.00 -14.44
C ILE A 276 -2.30 0.12 -15.01
N VAL A 277 -1.93 1.33 -15.40
CA VAL A 277 -0.57 1.67 -15.83
C VAL A 277 -0.07 2.83 -15.00
N LYS A 278 1.17 2.71 -14.53
CA LYS A 278 1.85 3.71 -13.73
C LYS A 278 3.10 4.16 -14.46
N SER A 279 3.38 5.45 -14.46
CA SER A 279 4.60 5.99 -15.06
C SER A 279 5.11 7.16 -14.26
N GLN A 280 6.42 7.22 -14.07
CA GLN A 280 7.06 8.38 -13.48
C GLN A 280 7.12 9.48 -14.54
N LEU A 281 6.53 10.63 -14.25
CA LEU A 281 6.55 11.78 -15.14
C LEU A 281 6.83 13.02 -14.31
N LEU A 282 7.84 13.81 -14.71
CA LEU A 282 8.39 14.89 -13.88
C LEU A 282 8.77 14.35 -12.48
N ASN A 283 8.45 15.11 -11.43
CA ASN A 283 8.68 14.74 -10.02
C ASN A 283 7.48 14.00 -9.40
N GLY A 284 6.61 13.39 -10.21
CA GLY A 284 5.41 12.72 -9.72
C GLY A 284 5.10 11.41 -10.43
N LEU A 285 4.10 10.70 -9.90
CA LEU A 285 3.61 9.44 -10.43
C LEU A 285 2.29 9.65 -11.16
N CYS A 286 2.27 9.39 -12.46
CA CYS A 286 1.05 9.30 -13.25
C CYS A 286 0.49 7.88 -13.15
N THR A 287 -0.82 7.76 -12.93
CA THR A 287 -1.56 6.49 -12.91
C THR A 287 -2.77 6.63 -13.82
N ALA A 288 -2.89 5.73 -14.78
CA ALA A 288 -4.10 5.53 -15.56
C ALA A 288 -4.74 4.22 -15.11
N HIS A 289 -5.97 4.27 -14.62
CA HIS A 289 -6.74 3.12 -14.19
C HIS A 289 -8.02 3.04 -15.01
N TYR A 290 -8.15 2.01 -15.83
CA TYR A 290 -9.34 1.72 -16.62
C TYR A 290 -10.07 0.55 -15.99
N ALA A 291 -11.32 0.74 -15.62
CA ALA A 291 -12.19 -0.34 -15.16
C ALA A 291 -13.64 0.00 -15.47
N ASP A 292 -14.41 -0.99 -15.93
CA ASP A 292 -15.86 -0.84 -16.15
C ASP A 292 -16.21 0.38 -17.03
N GLU A 293 -15.46 0.54 -18.12
CA GLU A 293 -15.57 1.66 -19.08
C GLU A 293 -15.16 3.05 -18.54
N ASP A 294 -14.80 3.14 -17.26
CA ASP A 294 -14.28 4.36 -16.65
C ASP A 294 -12.75 4.42 -16.67
N LEU A 295 -12.21 5.50 -17.23
CA LEU A 295 -10.78 5.82 -17.19
C LEU A 295 -10.49 6.90 -16.15
N LYS A 296 -9.85 6.51 -15.05
CA LYS A 296 -9.37 7.41 -14.00
C LYS A 296 -7.89 7.72 -14.17
N LEU A 297 -7.60 8.97 -14.51
CA LEU A 297 -6.26 9.54 -14.59
C LEU A 297 -5.92 10.25 -13.29
N ARG A 298 -4.81 9.86 -12.65
CA ARG A 298 -4.35 10.44 -11.39
C ARG A 298 -2.88 10.78 -11.47
N TYR A 299 -2.53 12.03 -11.17
CA TYR A 299 -1.14 12.42 -10.95
C TYR A 299 -0.89 12.55 -9.44
N SER A 300 0.26 12.11 -8.96
CA SER A 300 0.62 12.19 -7.55
C SER A 300 2.00 12.81 -7.42
N TYR A 301 2.05 14.09 -7.11
CA TYR A 301 3.27 14.78 -6.71
C TYR A 301 3.40 14.74 -5.18
N LYS A 302 4.61 14.51 -4.69
CA LYS A 302 4.91 14.55 -3.26
C LYS A 302 6.37 14.94 -3.03
N ASP A 303 6.57 15.91 -2.15
CA ASP A 303 7.87 16.26 -1.58
C ASP A 303 7.83 16.14 -0.03
N GLU A 304 8.80 16.72 0.66
CA GLU A 304 8.89 16.69 2.13
C GLU A 304 7.74 17.42 2.81
N GLU A 305 7.29 18.53 2.23
CA GLU A 305 6.31 19.42 2.84
C GLU A 305 4.91 19.27 2.23
N MET A 306 4.80 18.72 1.03
CA MET A 306 3.61 18.80 0.19
C MET A 306 3.27 17.50 -0.48
N SER A 307 1.97 17.28 -0.69
CA SER A 307 1.49 16.38 -1.74
C SER A 307 0.34 17.01 -2.50
N PHE A 308 0.37 16.91 -3.82
CA PHE A 308 -0.70 17.37 -4.69
C PHE A 308 -1.11 16.25 -5.63
N ILE A 309 -2.40 15.92 -5.64
CA ILE A 309 -2.95 14.73 -6.26
C ILE A 309 -4.20 15.09 -7.07
N PRO A 310 -4.06 15.68 -8.27
CA PRO A 310 -5.18 15.89 -9.16
C PRO A 310 -5.64 14.56 -9.78
N THR A 311 -6.95 14.44 -9.97
CA THR A 311 -7.60 13.25 -10.51
C THR A 311 -8.68 13.68 -11.50
N LEU A 312 -8.68 13.09 -12.69
CA LEU A 312 -9.67 13.27 -13.73
C LEU A 312 -10.28 11.90 -14.07
N SER A 313 -11.59 11.79 -14.06
CA SER A 313 -12.31 10.61 -14.53
C SER A 313 -12.92 10.87 -15.90
N LEU A 314 -12.83 9.90 -16.81
CA LEU A 314 -13.43 9.90 -18.14
C LEU A 314 -14.34 8.67 -18.26
N PRO A 315 -15.47 8.75 -18.98
CA PRO A 315 -15.90 9.87 -19.83
C PRO A 315 -16.61 11.01 -19.09
N SER A 316 -16.89 10.87 -17.80
CA SER A 316 -17.62 11.87 -17.00
C SER A 316 -16.96 13.26 -16.97
N ASN A 317 -15.68 13.37 -17.31
CA ASN A 317 -14.84 14.56 -17.17
C ASN A 317 -14.74 15.07 -15.74
N ALA A 318 -15.05 14.21 -14.76
CA ALA A 318 -15.11 14.61 -13.37
C ALA A 318 -13.73 14.93 -12.82
N LEU A 319 -13.54 16.14 -12.29
CA LEU A 319 -12.24 16.64 -11.83
C LEU A 319 -12.23 16.79 -10.31
N SER A 320 -11.15 16.34 -9.67
CA SER A 320 -10.91 16.58 -8.25
C SER A 320 -9.42 16.74 -7.96
N PHE A 321 -9.09 17.28 -6.78
CA PHE A 321 -7.73 17.24 -6.28
C PHE A 321 -7.69 16.96 -4.79
N ALA A 322 -6.66 16.22 -4.36
CA ALA A 322 -6.25 16.17 -2.97
C ALA A 322 -4.96 16.95 -2.78
N PHE A 323 -4.87 17.67 -1.68
CA PHE A 323 -3.73 18.48 -1.29
C PHE A 323 -3.37 18.16 0.15
N LYS A 324 -2.07 18.06 0.45
CA LYS A 324 -1.60 17.97 1.84
C LYS A 324 -0.43 18.91 2.02
N ARG A 325 -0.45 19.72 3.08
CA ARG A 325 0.65 20.58 3.52
C ARG A 325 1.09 20.14 4.91
N GLN A 326 2.38 19.93 5.06
CA GLN A 326 3.05 19.77 6.32
C GLN A 326 3.64 21.13 6.69
N PHE A 327 3.21 21.68 7.82
CA PHE A 327 3.71 22.97 8.31
C PHE A 327 4.88 22.80 9.27
N SER A 328 4.90 21.66 9.98
CA SER A 328 5.94 21.24 10.90
C SER A 328 6.03 19.71 10.91
N PRO A 329 7.03 19.10 11.56
CA PRO A 329 7.05 17.65 11.80
C PRO A 329 5.77 17.10 12.46
N SER A 330 5.07 17.93 13.25
CA SER A 330 3.86 17.58 13.99
C SER A 330 2.56 17.95 13.27
N ASP A 331 2.60 18.98 12.41
CA ASP A 331 1.41 19.65 11.87
C ASP A 331 1.19 19.33 10.40
N LYS A 332 -0.01 18.84 10.08
CA LYS A 332 -0.41 18.50 8.71
C LYS A 332 -1.85 18.89 8.44
N LEU A 333 -2.06 19.67 7.39
CA LEU A 333 -3.36 19.90 6.78
C LEU A 333 -3.51 19.00 5.56
N SER A 334 -4.67 18.36 5.44
CA SER A 334 -5.13 17.67 4.24
C SER A 334 -6.39 18.37 3.76
N TYR A 335 -6.51 18.58 2.46
CA TYR A 335 -7.65 19.18 1.80
C TYR A 335 -8.01 18.33 0.58
N TRP A 336 -9.29 18.19 0.31
CA TRP A 336 -9.79 17.54 -0.90
C TRP A 336 -10.94 18.37 -1.46
N TYR A 337 -11.02 18.45 -2.78
CA TYR A 337 -12.07 19.20 -3.48
C TYR A 337 -12.46 18.48 -4.77
N ASN A 338 -13.76 18.41 -5.02
CA ASN A 338 -14.37 17.91 -6.25
C ASN A 338 -15.03 19.08 -6.98
N PHE A 339 -14.66 19.30 -8.23
CA PHE A 339 -15.15 20.43 -9.04
C PHE A 339 -16.58 20.24 -9.54
N ASP A 340 -17.04 19.01 -9.69
CA ASP A 340 -18.37 18.73 -10.23
C ASP A 340 -19.44 18.85 -9.15
N SER A 341 -19.20 18.25 -7.98
CA SER A 341 -20.14 18.30 -6.86
C SER A 341 -19.98 19.53 -5.97
N ASN A 342 -18.87 20.28 -6.11
CA ASN A 342 -18.43 21.32 -5.17
C ASN A 342 -18.17 20.82 -3.75
N TYR A 343 -18.14 19.50 -3.53
CA TYR A 343 -17.81 18.94 -2.23
C TYR A 343 -16.33 19.07 -1.93
N TRP A 344 -16.04 19.37 -0.68
CA TRP A 344 -14.71 19.49 -0.13
C TRP A 344 -14.64 18.94 1.28
N SER A 345 -13.43 18.54 1.66
CA SER A 345 -13.12 18.18 3.03
C SER A 345 -11.76 18.72 3.44
N ALA A 346 -11.64 19.10 4.70
CA ALA A 346 -10.40 19.59 5.29
C ALA A 346 -10.14 18.84 6.59
N VAL A 347 -8.91 18.38 6.78
CA VAL A 347 -8.49 17.67 7.99
C VAL A 347 -7.15 18.21 8.45
N TYR A 348 -7.15 18.81 9.63
CA TYR A 348 -5.94 19.15 10.35
C TYR A 348 -5.54 18.01 11.28
N LYS A 349 -4.25 17.74 11.37
CA LYS A 349 -3.66 16.76 12.27
C LYS A 349 -2.48 17.40 12.98
N HIS A 350 -2.48 17.30 14.30
CA HIS A 350 -1.34 17.61 15.15
C HIS A 350 -0.88 16.34 15.88
N THR A 351 0.43 16.11 15.94
CA THR A 351 1.02 14.93 16.59
C THR A 351 1.96 15.38 17.71
N TYR A 352 1.62 15.04 18.96
CA TYR A 352 2.44 15.26 20.14
C TYR A 352 3.30 14.02 20.41
N GLY A 353 4.60 14.11 20.15
CA GLY A 353 5.51 12.96 20.31
C GLY A 353 5.12 11.78 19.41
N LYS A 354 5.13 10.56 19.96
CA LYS A 354 4.84 9.32 19.21
C LYS A 354 3.43 8.77 19.47
N ASP A 355 2.89 9.04 20.64
CA ASP A 355 1.73 8.32 21.17
C ASP A 355 0.46 9.17 21.26
N LEU A 356 0.52 10.47 20.96
CA LEU A 356 -0.64 11.35 21.08
C LEU A 356 -0.90 12.08 19.76
N LYS A 357 -2.12 11.96 19.23
CA LYS A 357 -2.53 12.66 18.01
C LYS A 357 -3.88 13.34 18.19
N LEU A 358 -3.94 14.60 17.79
CA LEU A 358 -5.18 15.34 17.61
C LEU A 358 -5.50 15.44 16.13
N LYS A 359 -6.76 15.26 15.79
CA LYS A 359 -7.28 15.56 14.46
C LYS A 359 -8.56 16.35 14.58
N ALA A 360 -8.75 17.30 13.68
CA ALA A 360 -10.03 17.96 13.49
C ALA A 360 -10.28 18.06 12.01
N GLY A 361 -11.52 17.88 11.60
CA GLY A 361 -11.89 17.97 10.19
C GLY A 361 -13.33 18.35 9.98
N TYR A 362 -13.62 18.70 8.74
CA TYR A 362 -14.95 18.95 8.24
C TYR A 362 -15.08 18.31 6.87
N ASP A 363 -16.25 17.72 6.61
CA ASP A 363 -16.62 17.17 5.33
C ASP A 363 -17.95 17.79 4.88
N SER A 364 -17.93 18.47 3.73
CA SER A 364 -19.10 19.19 3.21
C SER A 364 -20.15 18.28 2.57
N GLU A 365 -19.78 17.07 2.13
CA GLU A 365 -20.72 16.13 1.51
C GLU A 365 -21.72 15.62 2.56
N VAL A 366 -21.19 15.22 3.71
CA VAL A 366 -21.98 14.79 4.88
C VAL A 366 -22.29 15.93 5.86
N ARG A 367 -21.78 17.14 5.58
CA ARG A 367 -21.96 18.35 6.39
C ARG A 367 -21.62 18.13 7.86
N LEU A 368 -20.49 17.48 8.13
CA LEU A 368 -20.11 17.00 9.45
C LEU A 368 -18.75 17.55 9.88
N GLY A 369 -18.72 18.26 11.01
CA GLY A 369 -17.49 18.58 11.72
C GLY A 369 -17.13 17.45 12.68
N TRP A 370 -15.83 17.17 12.84
CA TRP A 370 -15.38 16.19 13.82
C TRP A 370 -14.03 16.55 14.41
N ALA A 371 -13.79 16.09 15.64
CA ALA A 371 -12.51 16.16 16.31
C ALA A 371 -12.21 14.81 16.96
N SER A 372 -10.95 14.37 16.93
CA SER A 372 -10.54 13.14 17.60
C SER A 372 -9.20 13.28 18.32
N LEU A 373 -9.12 12.60 19.46
CA LEU A 373 -7.93 12.43 20.27
C LEU A 373 -7.54 10.95 20.25
N TRP A 374 -6.29 10.66 19.91
CA TRP A 374 -5.74 9.32 19.87
C TRP A 374 -4.62 9.18 20.88
N VAL A 375 -4.70 8.14 21.70
CA VAL A 375 -3.64 7.69 22.61
C VAL A 375 -3.11 6.33 22.14
N GLY A 376 -1.80 6.24 21.99
CA GLY A 376 -1.08 5.20 21.25
C GLY A 376 -1.06 5.48 19.75
N ASP A 377 0.02 5.10 19.08
CA ASP A 377 0.19 5.34 17.64
C ASP A 377 -1.00 4.78 16.81
N GLU A 378 -1.68 5.67 16.07
CA GLU A 378 -2.85 5.39 15.21
C GLU A 378 -2.64 4.19 14.27
N GLY A 379 -1.49 4.09 13.59
CA GLY A 379 -1.12 2.95 12.74
C GLY A 379 -0.38 1.84 13.48
N GLY A 380 -0.02 2.09 14.74
CA GLY A 380 0.78 1.22 15.58
C GLY A 380 0.00 0.04 16.12
N LYS A 381 0.74 -1.03 16.45
CA LYS A 381 0.18 -2.22 17.08
C LYS A 381 -0.05 -1.91 18.56
N ALA A 382 -1.15 -2.37 19.15
CA ALA A 382 -1.41 -2.20 20.59
C ALA A 382 -0.21 -2.63 21.46
N LYS A 383 0.59 -3.62 21.03
CA LYS A 383 1.80 -4.05 21.75
C LYS A 383 2.87 -2.98 21.99
N THR A 384 2.95 -1.97 21.13
CA THR A 384 3.96 -0.92 21.20
C THR A 384 3.40 0.37 21.78
N ALA A 385 2.08 0.41 22.03
CA ALA A 385 1.45 1.55 22.68
C ALA A 385 1.69 1.49 24.20
N PRO A 386 1.70 2.64 24.90
CA PRO A 386 1.76 2.69 26.35
C PRO A 386 0.72 1.77 26.98
N LEU A 387 1.13 1.01 28.00
CA LEU A 387 0.28 0.03 28.69
C LEU A 387 -0.36 -1.03 27.78
N LYS A 388 0.16 -1.25 26.57
CA LYS A 388 -0.41 -2.11 25.54
C LYS A 388 -1.87 -1.76 25.17
N MET A 389 -2.22 -0.48 25.26
CA MET A 389 -3.57 0.04 25.11
C MET A 389 -3.61 1.17 24.09
N LYS A 390 -4.67 1.20 23.29
CA LYS A 390 -4.99 2.32 22.39
C LYS A 390 -6.36 2.87 22.74
N VAL A 391 -6.47 4.18 22.77
CA VAL A 391 -7.72 4.88 23.05
C VAL A 391 -7.95 5.90 21.96
N GLN A 392 -9.18 6.00 21.50
CA GLN A 392 -9.65 7.03 20.60
C GLN A 392 -10.88 7.67 21.22
N PHE A 393 -10.92 8.99 21.25
CA PHE A 393 -12.13 9.77 21.48
C PHE A 393 -12.45 10.52 20.19
N MET A 394 -13.71 10.55 19.79
CA MET A 394 -14.17 11.29 18.62
C MET A 394 -15.46 12.03 18.94
N LEU A 395 -15.44 13.35 18.77
CA LEU A 395 -16.63 14.19 18.77
C LEU A 395 -17.06 14.41 17.32
N GLN A 396 -18.32 14.17 17.02
CA GLN A 396 -18.97 14.49 15.74
C GLN A 396 -20.06 15.54 15.98
N VAL A 397 -20.09 16.56 15.12
CA VAL A 397 -21.00 17.70 15.21
C VAL A 397 -21.60 17.95 13.83
N PRO A 398 -22.85 17.50 13.58
CA PRO A 398 -23.55 17.80 12.33
C PRO A 398 -23.75 19.31 12.19
N GLN A 399 -23.58 19.83 10.96
CA GLN A 399 -23.75 21.26 10.69
C GLN A 399 -25.21 21.70 10.86
N ASP A 400 -26.16 20.85 10.46
CA ASP A 400 -27.59 21.16 10.47
C ASP A 400 -28.24 21.06 11.84
N ASP A 401 -27.69 20.21 12.70
CA ASP A 401 -28.24 19.97 14.03
C ASP A 401 -27.13 19.70 15.04
N ILE A 402 -26.74 20.75 15.75
CA ILE A 402 -25.71 20.65 16.78
C ILE A 402 -26.20 19.79 17.96
N ARG A 403 -27.52 19.64 18.17
CA ARG A 403 -28.06 18.85 19.28
C ARG A 403 -27.89 17.35 19.07
N SER A 404 -27.73 16.89 17.82
CA SER A 404 -27.38 15.50 17.49
C SER A 404 -25.86 15.24 17.51
N SER A 405 -25.07 16.11 18.15
CA SER A 405 -23.65 15.85 18.38
C SER A 405 -23.43 14.56 19.17
N ALA A 406 -22.48 13.74 18.71
CA ALA A 406 -22.16 12.45 19.31
C ALA A 406 -20.71 12.41 19.78
N LEU A 407 -20.49 11.90 20.99
CA LEU A 407 -19.16 11.57 21.51
C LEU A 407 -18.99 10.06 21.48
N MET A 408 -18.07 9.58 20.67
CA MET A 408 -17.69 8.18 20.58
C MET A 408 -16.32 7.97 21.20
N PHE A 409 -16.10 6.79 21.76
CA PHE A 409 -14.80 6.35 22.22
C PHE A 409 -14.57 4.88 21.91
N ARG A 410 -13.34 4.56 21.55
CA ARG A 410 -12.89 3.22 21.23
C ARG A 410 -11.67 2.89 22.04
N VAL A 411 -11.71 1.78 22.77
CA VAL A 411 -10.63 1.34 23.66
C VAL A 411 -10.18 -0.04 23.25
N LYS A 412 -8.93 -0.21 22.87
CA LYS A 412 -8.33 -1.49 22.51
C LYS A 412 -7.20 -1.85 23.45
N LYS A 413 -7.33 -2.97 24.14
CA LYS A 413 -6.35 -3.48 25.10
C LYS A 413 -5.81 -4.85 24.68
N ARG A 414 -4.49 -5.01 24.75
CA ARG A 414 -3.84 -6.31 24.56
C ARG A 414 -3.34 -6.87 25.90
N TRP A 415 -3.62 -8.16 26.09
CA TRP A 415 -3.17 -8.99 27.20
C TRP A 415 -2.27 -10.09 26.63
N ASP A 416 -1.04 -10.19 27.13
CA ASP A 416 -0.11 -11.27 26.81
C ASP A 416 -0.10 -12.21 28.02
N ILE A 417 -0.50 -13.47 27.82
CA ILE A 417 -0.68 -14.49 28.88
C ILE A 417 0.29 -15.64 28.64
#